data_AF-A0A6L3XXG7-F1
#
_entry.id   AF-A0A6L3XXG7-F1
#
_cell.length_a   1.000
_cell.length_b   1.000
_cell.length_c   1.000
_cell.angle_alpha   90.00
_cell.angle_beta   90.00
_cell.angle_gamma   90.00
#
_symmetry.space_group_name_H-M   'P 1'
#
loop_
_entity.id
_entity.type
_entity.pdbx_description
1 polymer ?
#
loop_
_entity_poly.entity_id
_entity_poly.type
_entity_poly.pdbx_seq_one_letter_code
_entity_poly.pdbx_strand_id
1 'polypeptide(L)'
;CDGERDTFDAVVVGIGVDLNLELARDAGLKTGRGIVVDAQGRTSDPFIFAAGDVAQHHHYGLCIQSWAFAQNQAVATAKAMLNPDAPGYDDAPWLWSDQYQHNIQILGIPQPGSRTVVREEALYFSLDDNGRLTQLVAFDDARTVKLAKRWMAAGRDLSDVPLADPIFSLMSLR
;
A
#
# COMPACT_ATOMS: atom_id res chain seq x y z
N CYS A 1 -6.76 19.02 25.88
CA CYS A 1 -5.42 19.54 26.19
C CYS A 1 -5.43 19.89 27.66
N ASP A 2 -4.49 19.38 28.44
CA ASP A 2 -4.26 19.73 29.85
C ASP A 2 -3.70 21.16 30.02
N GLY A 3 -3.13 21.74 28.95
CA GLY A 3 -2.74 23.16 28.89
C GLY A 3 -1.31 23.45 29.34
N GLU A 4 -0.50 22.43 29.56
CA GLU A 4 0.91 22.56 29.90
C GLU A 4 1.74 23.11 28.73
N ARG A 5 2.84 23.79 29.06
CA ARG A 5 3.73 24.44 28.10
C ARG A 5 5.18 24.19 28.50
N ASP A 6 5.92 23.56 27.60
CA ASP A 6 7.35 23.28 27.75
C ASP A 6 8.19 24.07 26.72
N THR A 7 9.46 24.30 27.06
CA THR A 7 10.42 24.98 26.19
C THR A 7 11.35 23.95 25.54
N PHE A 8 11.54 24.06 24.22
CA PHE A 8 12.43 23.21 23.44
C PHE A 8 13.34 24.06 22.55
N ASP A 9 14.57 23.61 22.30
CA ASP A 9 15.49 24.27 21.36
C ASP A 9 15.06 24.04 19.89
N ALA A 10 14.39 22.91 19.62
CA ALA A 10 13.84 22.58 18.32
C ALA A 10 12.64 21.63 18.45
N VAL A 11 11.71 21.70 17.49
CA VAL A 11 10.53 20.83 17.39
C VAL A 11 10.42 20.32 15.96
N VAL A 12 10.24 19.00 15.80
CA VAL A 12 9.93 18.36 14.52
C VAL A 12 8.51 17.78 14.60
N VAL A 13 7.65 18.14 13.64
CA VAL A 13 6.24 17.75 13.63
C VAL A 13 5.98 16.80 12.46
N GLY A 14 5.73 15.53 12.76
CA GLY A 14 5.38 14.49 11.79
C GLY A 14 3.96 13.99 12.02
N ILE A 15 2.95 14.75 11.59
CA ILE A 15 1.52 14.46 11.84
C ILE A 15 0.73 14.10 10.57
N GLY A 16 1.44 13.72 9.50
CA GLY A 16 0.86 13.43 8.19
C GLY A 16 1.09 14.55 7.18
N VAL A 17 0.41 14.45 6.04
CA VAL A 17 0.52 15.40 4.92
C VAL A 17 -0.87 15.74 4.39
N ASP A 18 -1.02 16.96 3.89
CA ASP A 18 -2.18 17.38 3.10
C ASP A 18 -1.90 17.14 1.61
N LEU A 19 -2.92 16.70 0.88
CA LEU A 19 -2.83 16.51 -0.56
C LEU A 19 -3.17 17.80 -1.30
N ASN A 20 -2.31 18.18 -2.26
CA ASN A 20 -2.52 19.33 -3.13
C ASN A 20 -3.57 19.01 -4.21
N LEU A 21 -4.84 19.24 -3.91
CA LEU A 21 -5.98 18.89 -4.77
C LEU A 21 -6.64 20.11 -5.42
N GLU A 22 -6.15 21.32 -5.14
CA GLU A 22 -6.73 22.59 -5.57
C GLU A 22 -6.87 22.65 -7.09
N LEU A 23 -5.80 22.33 -7.82
CA LEU A 23 -5.80 22.33 -9.29
C LEU A 23 -6.86 21.37 -9.87
N ALA A 24 -7.01 20.18 -9.29
CA ALA A 24 -7.99 19.20 -9.75
C ALA A 24 -9.42 19.67 -9.48
N ARG A 25 -9.67 20.28 -8.32
CA ARG A 25 -10.97 20.85 -7.96
C ARG A 25 -11.35 22.00 -8.88
N ASP A 26 -10.42 22.92 -9.11
CA ASP A 26 -10.62 24.09 -9.98
C ASP A 26 -10.85 23.68 -11.44
N ALA A 27 -10.23 22.58 -11.88
CA ALA A 27 -10.49 21.97 -13.18
C ALA A 27 -11.81 21.18 -13.27
N GLY A 28 -12.58 21.08 -12.18
CA GLY A 28 -13.85 20.35 -12.15
C GLY A 28 -13.72 18.82 -12.12
N LEU A 29 -12.54 18.29 -11.78
CA LEU A 29 -12.32 16.85 -11.68
C LEU A 29 -13.00 16.27 -10.44
N LYS A 30 -13.43 15.01 -10.54
CA LYS A 30 -13.93 14.26 -9.39
C LYS A 30 -12.81 14.08 -8.35
N THR A 31 -13.01 14.64 -7.17
CA THR A 31 -12.11 14.49 -6.02
C THR A 31 -12.84 13.85 -4.83
N GLY A 32 -12.09 13.20 -3.96
CA GLY A 32 -12.56 12.54 -2.74
C GLY A 32 -11.50 12.66 -1.65
N ARG A 33 -10.94 11.51 -1.23
CA ARG A 33 -9.70 11.48 -0.41
C ARG A 33 -8.45 11.81 -1.22
N GLY A 34 -8.57 11.86 -2.55
CA GLY A 34 -7.58 12.31 -3.53
C GLY A 34 -8.26 12.65 -4.87
N ILE A 35 -7.49 12.79 -5.94
CA ILE A 35 -7.99 12.82 -7.31
C ILE A 35 -8.49 11.41 -7.64
N VAL A 36 -9.77 11.26 -7.93
CA VAL A 36 -10.35 9.94 -8.23
C VAL A 36 -9.87 9.50 -9.61
N VAL A 37 -9.20 8.36 -9.66
CA VAL A 37 -8.72 7.75 -10.90
C VAL A 37 -9.18 6.30 -11.05
N ASP A 38 -9.22 5.82 -12.29
CA ASP A 38 -9.32 4.39 -12.58
C ASP A 38 -7.97 3.67 -12.43
N ALA A 39 -7.94 2.36 -12.75
CA ALA A 39 -6.71 1.55 -12.69
C ALA A 39 -5.61 2.02 -13.66
N GLN A 40 -5.97 2.82 -14.66
CA GLN A 40 -5.05 3.39 -15.65
C GLN A 40 -4.61 4.81 -15.27
N GLY A 41 -5.06 5.35 -14.13
CA GLY A 41 -4.76 6.72 -13.70
C GLY A 41 -5.59 7.79 -14.41
N ARG A 42 -6.63 7.42 -15.18
CA ARG A 42 -7.53 8.39 -15.82
C ARG A 42 -8.48 8.99 -14.80
N THR A 43 -8.68 10.30 -14.90
CA THR A 43 -9.62 11.02 -14.03
C THR A 43 -11.04 10.97 -14.60
N SER A 44 -11.97 11.77 -14.06
CA SER A 44 -13.30 11.94 -14.63
C SER A 44 -13.31 12.63 -16.00
N ASP A 45 -12.23 13.33 -16.37
CA ASP A 45 -12.00 13.80 -17.73
C ASP A 45 -11.09 12.79 -18.46
N PRO A 46 -11.49 12.28 -19.65
CA PRO A 46 -10.75 11.24 -20.35
C PRO A 46 -9.37 11.67 -20.87
N PHE A 47 -9.08 12.97 -20.90
CA PHE A 47 -7.79 13.52 -21.35
C PHE A 47 -6.89 13.95 -20.18
N ILE A 48 -7.38 13.88 -18.94
CA ILE A 48 -6.62 14.26 -17.75
C ILE A 48 -6.35 13.01 -16.91
N PHE A 49 -5.09 12.88 -16.48
CA PHE A 49 -4.60 11.77 -15.69
C PHE A 49 -3.98 12.27 -14.38
N ALA A 50 -3.96 11.41 -13.36
CA ALA A 50 -3.25 11.65 -12.12
C ALA A 50 -2.54 10.36 -11.64
N ALA A 51 -1.40 10.53 -10.98
CA ALA A 51 -0.61 9.44 -10.40
C ALA A 51 0.15 9.94 -9.16
N GLY A 52 0.61 9.01 -8.34
CA GLY A 52 1.34 9.30 -7.10
C GLY A 52 0.43 9.63 -5.93
N ASP A 53 0.97 10.33 -4.93
CA ASP A 53 0.31 10.56 -3.64
C ASP A 53 -1.05 11.24 -3.76
N VAL A 54 -1.28 12.07 -4.78
CA VAL A 54 -2.56 12.75 -5.00
C VAL A 54 -3.63 11.85 -5.59
N ALA A 55 -3.26 10.71 -6.18
CA ALA A 55 -4.19 9.82 -6.87
C ALA A 55 -4.86 8.85 -5.88
N GLN A 56 -6.20 8.90 -5.83
CA GLN A 56 -6.98 7.98 -5.02
C GLN A 56 -7.09 6.64 -5.76
N HIS A 57 -6.54 5.60 -5.13
CA HIS A 57 -6.54 4.24 -5.65
C HIS A 57 -7.98 3.73 -5.90
N HIS A 58 -8.24 3.22 -7.10
CA HIS A 58 -9.57 2.79 -7.53
C HIS A 58 -10.20 1.69 -6.64
N HIS A 59 -9.39 0.70 -6.24
CA HIS A 59 -9.84 -0.39 -5.36
C HIS A 59 -9.99 0.03 -3.88
N TYR A 60 -8.95 0.62 -3.28
CA TYR A 60 -8.94 0.91 -1.84
C TYR A 60 -9.64 2.22 -1.45
N GLY A 61 -9.86 3.14 -2.39
CA GLY A 61 -10.38 4.47 -2.09
C GLY A 61 -9.43 5.34 -1.24
N LEU A 62 -8.14 5.01 -1.24
CA LEU A 62 -7.08 5.67 -0.47
C LEU A 62 -5.99 6.22 -1.38
N CYS A 63 -5.30 7.26 -0.92
CA CYS A 63 -4.06 7.73 -1.52
C CYS A 63 -2.88 6.95 -0.94
N ILE A 64 -2.21 6.16 -1.78
CA ILE A 64 -1.11 5.32 -1.34
C ILE A 64 0.19 6.13 -1.38
N GLN A 65 0.61 6.62 -0.22
CA GLN A 65 1.80 7.44 -0.03
C GLN A 65 3.07 6.57 0.09
N SER A 66 3.35 5.84 -0.98
CA SER A 66 4.55 4.99 -1.11
C SER A 66 5.32 5.36 -2.36
N TRP A 67 6.63 5.53 -2.20
CA TRP A 67 7.55 5.78 -3.31
C TRP A 67 7.40 4.76 -4.45
N ALA A 68 7.36 3.46 -4.11
CA ALA A 68 7.28 2.40 -5.11
C ALA A 68 5.92 2.39 -5.81
N PHE A 69 4.85 2.68 -5.04
CA PHE A 69 3.52 2.75 -5.60
C PHE A 69 3.39 3.92 -6.58
N ALA A 70 3.85 5.11 -6.19
CA ALA A 70 3.86 6.30 -7.05
C ALA A 70 4.65 6.06 -8.34
N GLN A 71 5.85 5.46 -8.25
CA GLN A 71 6.67 5.14 -9.41
C GLN A 71 5.96 4.15 -10.37
N ASN A 72 5.45 3.03 -9.86
CA ASN A 72 4.86 1.98 -10.70
C ASN A 72 3.52 2.40 -11.30
N GLN A 73 2.69 3.10 -10.51
CA GLN A 73 1.43 3.66 -10.99
C GLN A 73 1.69 4.64 -12.13
N ALA A 74 2.66 5.55 -11.99
CA ALA A 74 3.00 6.51 -13.04
C ALA A 74 3.45 5.82 -14.34
N VAL A 75 4.18 4.71 -14.26
CA VAL A 75 4.56 3.92 -15.44
C VAL A 75 3.33 3.34 -16.15
N ALA A 76 2.36 2.80 -15.41
CA ALA A 76 1.11 2.29 -15.99
C ALA A 76 0.26 3.41 -16.58
N THR A 77 0.15 4.55 -15.89
CA THR A 77 -0.55 5.74 -16.36
C THR A 77 0.04 6.28 -17.66
N ALA A 78 1.37 6.37 -17.76
CA ALA A 78 2.04 6.78 -18.99
C ALA A 78 1.77 5.82 -20.15
N LYS A 79 1.73 4.50 -19.90
CA LYS A 79 1.34 3.53 -20.93
C LYS A 79 -0.10 3.72 -21.39
N ALA A 80 -1.01 4.02 -20.47
CA ALA A 80 -2.42 4.26 -20.77
C ALA A 80 -2.68 5.57 -21.56
N MET A 81 -1.79 6.57 -21.42
CA MET A 81 -1.79 7.77 -22.27
C MET A 81 -1.42 7.44 -23.73
N LEU A 82 -0.52 6.47 -23.94
CA LEU A 82 -0.05 6.08 -25.27
C LEU A 82 -0.94 5.03 -25.94
N ASN A 83 -1.54 4.15 -25.15
CA ASN A 83 -2.42 3.09 -25.61
C ASN A 83 -3.62 2.97 -24.66
N PRO A 84 -4.85 3.31 -25.12
CA PRO A 84 -6.03 3.21 -24.29
C PRO A 84 -6.31 1.82 -23.71
N ASP A 85 -5.81 0.76 -24.35
CA ASP A 85 -5.97 -0.64 -23.97
C ASP A 85 -4.83 -1.18 -23.07
N ALA A 86 -3.87 -0.32 -22.67
CA ALA A 86 -2.80 -0.74 -21.78
C ALA A 86 -3.37 -1.22 -20.42
N PRO A 87 -2.81 -2.27 -19.80
CA PRO A 87 -3.29 -2.73 -18.50
C PRO A 87 -3.10 -1.64 -17.43
N GLY A 88 -4.04 -1.57 -16.49
CA GLY A 88 -3.92 -0.73 -15.30
C GLY A 88 -2.92 -1.28 -14.27
N TYR A 89 -2.70 -0.52 -13.22
CA TYR A 89 -1.89 -0.88 -12.06
C TYR A 89 -2.77 -1.12 -10.85
N ASP A 90 -2.72 -2.33 -10.29
CA ASP A 90 -3.53 -2.78 -9.15
C ASP A 90 -2.71 -3.70 -8.22
N ASP A 91 -1.39 -3.53 -8.19
CA ASP A 91 -0.54 -4.30 -7.28
C ASP A 91 -0.86 -3.92 -5.82
N ALA A 92 -0.68 -4.88 -4.91
CA ALA A 92 -0.79 -4.62 -3.48
C ALA A 92 0.17 -3.49 -3.04
N PRO A 93 -0.31 -2.48 -2.31
CA PRO A 93 0.52 -1.41 -1.77
C PRO A 93 1.70 -1.96 -0.97
N TRP A 94 2.89 -1.41 -1.20
CA TRP A 94 4.07 -1.80 -0.44
C TRP A 94 4.83 -0.55 -0.01
N LEU A 95 5.15 -0.46 1.28
CA LEU A 95 5.95 0.60 1.87
C LEU A 95 6.97 0.01 2.83
N TRP A 96 7.97 0.81 3.17
CA TRP A 96 9.00 0.44 4.12
C TRP A 96 9.42 1.64 4.96
N SER A 97 9.97 1.37 6.13
CA SER A 97 10.57 2.36 7.01
C SER A 97 11.78 1.74 7.68
N ASP A 98 12.89 2.48 7.73
CA ASP A 98 13.98 2.18 8.65
C ASP A 98 13.70 2.91 9.95
N GLN A 99 13.54 2.16 11.05
CA GLN A 99 13.37 2.71 12.38
C GLN A 99 14.39 2.07 13.31
N TYR A 100 15.27 2.89 13.88
CA TYR A 100 16.41 2.40 14.64
C TYR A 100 17.24 1.38 13.86
N GLN A 101 17.42 0.16 14.37
CA GLN A 101 18.18 -0.91 13.72
C GLN A 101 17.32 -1.84 12.83
N HIS A 102 16.03 -1.54 12.68
CA HIS A 102 15.09 -2.42 11.99
C HIS A 102 14.59 -1.82 10.68
N ASN A 103 14.57 -2.65 9.64
CA ASN A 103 13.82 -2.40 8.43
C ASN A 103 12.42 -3.00 8.56
N ILE A 104 11.40 -2.14 8.58
CA ILE A 104 9.99 -2.53 8.66
C ILE A 104 9.40 -2.43 7.26
N GLN A 105 8.80 -3.50 6.77
CA GLN A 105 8.10 -3.52 5.48
C GLN A 105 6.65 -3.89 5.67
N ILE A 106 5.77 -3.13 5.03
CA ILE A 106 4.33 -3.36 5.06
C ILE A 106 3.85 -3.57 3.63
N LEU A 107 3.26 -4.73 3.38
CA LEU A 107 2.67 -5.13 2.11
C LEU A 107 1.16 -5.30 2.32
N GLY A 108 0.34 -4.76 1.43
CA GLY A 108 -1.11 -4.86 1.48
C GLY A 108 -1.74 -3.96 2.54
N ILE A 109 -3.05 -4.13 2.72
CA ILE A 109 -3.89 -3.34 3.63
C ILE A 109 -4.76 -4.34 4.42
N PRO A 110 -4.80 -4.24 5.76
CA PRO A 110 -5.61 -5.14 6.55
C PRO A 110 -7.09 -4.87 6.28
N GLN A 111 -7.87 -5.93 6.11
CA GLN A 111 -9.32 -5.83 5.91
C GLN A 111 -10.06 -6.03 7.24
N PRO A 112 -11.24 -5.42 7.43
CA PRO A 112 -12.11 -5.75 8.55
C PRO A 112 -12.36 -7.26 8.62
N GLY A 113 -12.28 -7.84 9.83
CA GLY A 113 -12.47 -9.28 10.03
C GLY A 113 -11.23 -10.15 9.76
N SER A 114 -10.12 -9.57 9.27
CA SER A 114 -8.90 -10.36 9.01
C SER A 114 -8.38 -11.05 10.28
N ARG A 115 -7.93 -12.29 10.14
CA ARG A 115 -7.21 -13.03 11.18
C ARG A 115 -5.71 -12.78 11.06
N THR A 116 -5.07 -12.34 12.14
CA THR A 116 -3.61 -12.18 12.18
C THR A 116 -2.92 -13.45 12.68
N VAL A 117 -1.92 -13.92 11.94
CA VAL A 117 -1.00 -14.98 12.34
C VAL A 117 0.38 -14.37 12.54
N VAL A 118 1.00 -14.64 13.70
CA VAL A 118 2.31 -14.12 14.07
C VAL A 118 3.35 -15.23 13.97
N ARG A 119 4.53 -14.91 13.42
CA ARG A 119 5.71 -15.78 13.42
C ARG A 119 6.88 -15.02 14.04
N GLU A 120 7.35 -15.54 15.18
CA GLU A 120 8.54 -15.04 15.91
C GLU A 120 8.52 -13.53 16.23
N GLU A 121 7.33 -12.93 16.35
CA GLU A 121 7.17 -11.46 16.52
C GLU A 121 7.81 -10.59 15.42
N ALA A 122 8.30 -11.21 14.34
CA ALA A 122 8.96 -10.55 13.22
C ALA A 122 8.07 -10.48 11.96
N LEU A 123 7.12 -11.40 11.83
CA LEU A 123 6.21 -11.48 10.68
C LEU A 123 4.77 -11.55 11.17
N TYR A 124 3.93 -10.68 10.63
CA TYR A 124 2.50 -10.57 10.94
C TYR A 124 1.71 -10.71 9.65
N PHE A 125 1.05 -11.85 9.47
CA PHE A 125 0.23 -12.17 8.30
C PHE A 125 -1.24 -11.89 8.62
N SER A 126 -1.90 -11.00 7.89
CA SER A 126 -3.35 -10.81 7.96
C SER A 126 -4.01 -11.60 6.84
N LEU A 127 -4.91 -12.53 7.19
CA LEU A 127 -5.66 -13.37 6.26
C LEU A 127 -7.13 -12.99 6.25
N ASP A 128 -7.76 -13.00 5.08
CA ASP A 128 -9.23 -12.92 4.96
C ASP A 128 -9.91 -14.26 5.31
N ASP A 129 -11.24 -14.28 5.28
CA ASP A 129 -12.06 -15.46 5.58
C ASP A 129 -11.84 -16.63 4.59
N ASN A 130 -11.23 -16.38 3.43
CA ASN A 130 -10.87 -17.39 2.44
C ASN A 130 -9.40 -17.83 2.57
N GLY A 131 -8.73 -17.44 3.66
CA GLY A 131 -7.33 -17.77 3.91
C GLY A 131 -6.33 -17.03 3.02
N ARG A 132 -6.75 -15.99 2.29
CA ARG A 132 -5.86 -15.23 1.40
C ARG A 132 -5.16 -14.12 2.17
N LEU A 133 -3.89 -13.90 1.84
CA LEU A 133 -3.11 -12.82 2.44
C LEU A 133 -3.63 -11.45 2.00
N THR A 134 -4.06 -10.63 2.95
CA THR A 134 -4.47 -9.22 2.74
C THR A 134 -3.38 -8.25 3.15
N GLN A 135 -2.58 -8.61 4.14
CA GLN A 135 -1.44 -7.81 4.60
C GLN A 135 -0.31 -8.69 5.13
N LEU A 136 0.93 -8.23 4.95
CA LEU A 136 2.10 -8.69 5.69
C LEU A 136 2.83 -7.47 6.28
N VAL A 137 3.11 -7.51 7.58
CA VAL A 137 4.14 -6.67 8.22
C VAL A 137 5.35 -7.54 8.51
N ALA A 138 6.53 -7.11 8.05
CA ALA A 138 7.77 -7.84 8.19
C ALA A 138 8.88 -6.95 8.77
N PHE A 139 9.58 -7.47 9.77
CA PHE A 139 10.79 -6.88 10.33
C PHE A 139 12.00 -7.64 9.77
N ASP A 140 12.92 -6.91 9.14
CA ASP A 140 14.21 -7.41 8.64
C ASP A 140 14.15 -8.59 7.65
N ASP A 141 12.98 -8.86 7.05
CA ASP A 141 12.75 -10.00 6.15
C ASP A 141 12.12 -9.58 4.81
N ALA A 142 12.93 -8.90 3.99
CA ALA A 142 12.57 -8.55 2.61
C ALA A 142 12.28 -9.80 1.72
N ARG A 143 12.83 -10.96 2.10
CA ARG A 143 12.70 -12.20 1.32
C ARG A 143 11.28 -12.73 1.41
N THR A 144 10.70 -12.75 2.60
CA THR A 144 9.30 -13.14 2.81
C THR A 144 8.35 -12.14 2.17
N VAL A 145 8.64 -10.84 2.20
CA VAL A 145 7.84 -9.83 1.47
C VAL A 145 7.79 -10.12 -0.03
N LYS A 146 8.92 -10.45 -0.66
CA LYS A 146 8.95 -10.81 -2.09
C LYS A 146 8.12 -12.06 -2.40
N LEU A 147 8.10 -13.02 -1.49
CA LEU A 147 7.29 -14.22 -1.61
C LEU A 147 5.79 -13.92 -1.43
N ALA A 148 5.45 -13.11 -0.44
CA ALA A 148 4.09 -12.66 -0.16
C ALA A 148 3.48 -11.87 -1.34
N LYS A 149 4.27 -11.03 -2.03
CA LYS A 149 3.81 -10.38 -3.28
C LYS A 149 3.31 -11.39 -4.31
N ARG A 150 3.97 -12.54 -4.46
CA ARG A 150 3.52 -13.61 -5.35
C ARG A 150 2.26 -14.30 -4.85
N TRP A 151 2.15 -14.53 -3.54
CA TRP A 151 0.94 -15.14 -2.95
C TRP A 151 -0.29 -14.26 -3.14
N MET A 152 -0.16 -12.95 -2.91
CA MET A 152 -1.26 -11.98 -3.13
C MET A 152 -1.66 -11.94 -4.60
N ALA A 153 -0.69 -11.82 -5.51
CA ALA A 153 -0.96 -11.82 -6.95
C ALA A 153 -1.63 -13.11 -7.45
N ALA A 154 -1.30 -14.26 -6.85
CA ALA A 154 -1.89 -15.55 -7.18
C ALA A 154 -3.22 -15.84 -6.46
N GLY A 155 -3.63 -15.00 -5.50
CA GLY A 155 -4.79 -15.28 -4.64
C GLY A 155 -4.67 -16.60 -3.88
N ARG A 156 -3.46 -16.97 -3.46
CA ARG A 156 -3.17 -18.27 -2.83
C ARG A 156 -3.92 -18.40 -1.50
N ASP A 157 -4.60 -19.53 -1.30
CA ASP A 157 -5.16 -19.94 -0.02
C ASP A 157 -4.03 -20.42 0.91
N LEU A 158 -3.93 -19.79 2.08
CA LEU A 158 -2.95 -20.08 3.12
C LEU A 158 -3.58 -20.66 4.40
N SER A 159 -4.85 -21.09 4.35
CA SER A 159 -5.59 -21.59 5.53
C SER A 159 -4.90 -22.76 6.22
N ASP A 160 -4.40 -23.72 5.42
CA ASP A 160 -3.73 -24.94 5.91
C ASP A 160 -2.20 -24.81 5.95
N VAL A 161 -1.67 -23.60 5.74
CA VAL A 161 -0.23 -23.35 5.82
C VAL A 161 0.13 -23.07 7.28
N PRO A 162 1.15 -23.76 7.85
CA PRO A 162 1.61 -23.49 9.22
C PRO A 162 2.46 -22.21 9.26
N LEU A 163 1.85 -21.05 8.99
CA LEU A 163 2.53 -19.76 8.89
C LEU A 163 3.24 -19.36 10.20
N ALA A 164 2.69 -19.74 11.35
CA ALA A 164 3.26 -19.46 12.67
C ALA A 164 4.48 -20.33 13.01
N ASP A 165 4.68 -21.47 12.31
CA ASP A 165 5.76 -22.41 12.59
C ASP A 165 7.10 -21.86 12.05
N PRO A 166 8.08 -21.56 12.91
CA PRO A 166 9.37 -21.02 12.48
C PRO A 166 10.23 -22.06 11.74
N ILE A 167 9.99 -23.36 11.93
CA ILE A 167 10.74 -24.44 11.28
C ILE A 167 10.20 -24.68 9.87
N PHE A 168 8.91 -24.39 9.64
CA PHE A 168 8.32 -24.51 8.32
C PHE A 168 8.97 -23.52 7.32
N SER A 169 9.45 -24.07 6.21
CA SER A 169 10.06 -23.30 5.13
C SER A 169 8.98 -22.64 4.28
N LEU A 170 8.73 -21.34 4.49
CA LEU A 170 7.84 -20.54 3.64
C LEU A 170 8.26 -20.61 2.16
N MET A 171 9.56 -20.76 1.90
CA MET A 171 10.09 -20.87 0.52
C MET A 171 9.62 -22.11 -0.23
N SER A 172 9.03 -23.11 0.44
CA SER A 172 8.37 -24.25 -0.22
C SER A 172 7.09 -23.83 -0.97
N LEU A 173 6.52 -22.68 -0.64
CA LEU A 173 5.29 -22.13 -1.23
C LEU A 173 5.58 -21.14 -2.37
N ARG A 174 6.73 -21.23 -3.04
CA ARG A 174 7.08 -20.35 -4.16
C ARG A 174 6.06 -20.40 -5.30
#